data_AF-A0A2V6R240-F1
#
_entry.id   AF-A0A2V6R240-F1
#
_cell.length_a   1.000
_cell.length_b   1.000
_cell.length_c   1.000
_cell.angle_alpha   90.00
_cell.angle_beta   90.00
_cell.angle_gamma   90.00
#
_symmetry.space_group_name_H-M   'P 1'
#
loop_
_entity.id
_entity.type
_entity.pdbx_description
1 polymer ?
#
loop_
_entity_poly.entity_id
_entity_poly.type
_entity_poly.pdbx_seq_one_letter_code
_entity_poly.pdbx_strand_id
1 'polypeptide(L)'
;MLTQETIPCAALVDPAVPPGSITVSGGSNVRIRDVSVQNVGPMGASLMVATRCGTGIVVNGTPGALLLDNLVDSYARGVWVVNSSNVAGGGASLIGHNTITNNSSSVDAPSFGLALDGTSDWVVVHNIATRNGGHTHFEAGITMTTILGASGSNQNQIVGNATDMNVGSGIEVFTGSVGNKIVNNHATGNSLLFADLADDNAPTFTPPGFNTWMFNNVCGSERGDIPPGVCPVTIP
;
A
#
# COMPACT_ATOMS: atom_id res chain seq x y z
N MET A 1 22.49 -26.32 -20.34
CA MET A 1 22.36 -25.26 -19.31
C MET A 1 21.64 -24.11 -20.00
N LEU A 2 20.35 -23.95 -19.74
CA LEU A 2 19.60 -22.78 -20.21
C LEU A 2 20.02 -21.60 -19.35
N THR A 3 20.52 -20.55 -19.98
CA THR A 3 20.90 -19.31 -19.32
C THR A 3 19.64 -18.69 -18.73
N GLN A 4 19.63 -18.54 -17.41
CA GLN A 4 18.60 -17.87 -16.63
C GLN A 4 18.45 -16.44 -17.14
N GLU A 5 17.47 -16.23 -18.01
CA GLU A 5 17.11 -14.90 -18.50
C GLU A 5 16.72 -14.04 -17.30
N THR A 6 17.62 -13.11 -16.97
CA THR A 6 17.34 -11.95 -16.14
C THR A 6 16.29 -11.12 -16.86
N ILE A 7 15.01 -11.46 -16.68
CA ILE A 7 13.92 -10.55 -17.02
C ILE A 7 14.23 -9.28 -16.21
N PRO A 8 14.59 -8.15 -16.86
CA PRO A 8 14.91 -6.93 -16.14
C PRO A 8 13.64 -6.50 -15.41
N CYS A 9 13.76 -6.01 -14.18
CA CYS A 9 12.60 -5.48 -13.46
C CYS A 9 11.86 -4.42 -14.28
N ALA A 10 12.56 -3.68 -15.15
CA ALA A 10 11.97 -2.74 -16.12
C ALA A 10 10.91 -3.36 -17.06
N ALA A 11 10.99 -4.66 -17.40
CA ALA A 11 10.00 -5.34 -18.22
C ALA A 11 8.72 -5.72 -17.43
N LEU A 12 8.77 -5.68 -16.10
CA LEU A 12 7.62 -5.87 -15.20
C LEU A 12 7.06 -4.54 -14.68
N VAL A 13 7.69 -3.42 -15.04
CA VAL A 13 7.21 -2.06 -14.80
C VAL A 13 6.60 -1.57 -16.11
N ASP A 14 5.66 -2.34 -16.68
CA ASP A 14 4.73 -1.75 -17.64
C ASP A 14 3.96 -0.68 -16.85
N PRO A 15 4.04 0.61 -17.26
CA PRO A 15 3.34 1.70 -16.57
C PRO A 15 1.81 1.54 -16.60
N ALA A 16 1.24 0.63 -17.39
CA ALA A 16 -0.19 0.40 -17.43
C ALA A 16 -0.69 -0.45 -16.23
N VAL A 17 -0.03 -1.58 -15.91
CA VAL A 17 -0.27 -2.44 -14.72
C VAL A 17 0.95 -3.37 -14.54
N PRO A 18 1.68 -3.31 -13.41
CA PRO A 18 2.73 -4.29 -13.14
C PRO A 18 2.09 -5.67 -12.88
N PRO A 19 2.64 -6.76 -13.43
CA PRO A 19 2.04 -8.08 -13.27
C PRO A 19 2.09 -8.52 -11.79
N GLY A 20 0.91 -8.84 -11.25
CA GLY A 20 0.75 -9.49 -9.96
C GLY A 20 0.63 -11.01 -10.09
N SER A 21 0.96 -11.76 -9.03
CA SER A 21 0.64 -13.20 -8.97
C SER A 21 -0.87 -13.43 -9.11
N ILE A 22 -1.67 -12.54 -8.54
CA ILE A 22 -3.07 -12.36 -8.88
C ILE A 22 -3.22 -10.97 -9.50
N THR A 23 -3.77 -10.91 -10.71
CA THR A 23 -4.05 -9.65 -11.39
C THR A 23 -5.52 -9.59 -11.76
N VAL A 24 -6.18 -8.50 -11.37
CA VAL A 24 -7.54 -8.15 -11.76
C VAL A 24 -7.48 -6.80 -12.45
N SER A 25 -8.01 -6.69 -13.66
CA SER A 25 -7.99 -5.46 -14.44
C SER A 25 -9.32 -5.23 -15.14
N GLY A 26 -9.91 -4.06 -14.91
CA GLY A 26 -11.24 -3.70 -15.40
C GLY A 26 -12.39 -4.47 -14.73
N GLY A 27 -13.62 -4.09 -15.08
CA GLY A 27 -14.83 -4.70 -14.52
C GLY A 27 -15.22 -4.13 -13.15
N SER A 28 -16.01 -4.86 -12.37
CA SER A 28 -16.43 -4.45 -11.03
C SER A 28 -16.78 -5.65 -10.14
N ASN A 29 -16.88 -5.43 -8.83
CA ASN A 29 -17.39 -6.41 -7.85
C ASN A 29 -16.61 -7.73 -7.77
N VAL A 30 -15.29 -7.68 -8.00
CA VAL A 30 -14.42 -8.86 -7.86
C VAL A 30 -14.14 -9.15 -6.40
N ARG A 31 -14.20 -10.42 -6.00
CA ARG A 31 -13.89 -10.85 -4.63
C ARG A 31 -12.69 -11.78 -4.62
N ILE A 32 -11.65 -11.39 -3.87
CA ILE A 32 -10.49 -12.22 -3.56
C ILE A 32 -10.51 -12.46 -2.06
N ARG A 33 -10.72 -13.71 -1.65
CA ARG A 33 -10.86 -14.06 -0.24
C ARG A 33 -10.18 -15.37 0.11
N ASP A 34 -9.54 -15.39 1.27
CA ASP A 34 -8.96 -16.59 1.87
C ASP A 34 -7.92 -17.24 0.93
N VAL A 35 -7.07 -16.40 0.35
CA VAL A 35 -5.97 -16.82 -0.52
C VAL A 35 -4.64 -16.53 0.14
N SER A 36 -3.70 -17.48 0.03
CA SER A 36 -2.30 -17.28 0.35
C SER A 36 -1.49 -17.12 -0.94
N VAL A 37 -0.86 -15.97 -1.09
CA VAL A 37 0.02 -15.62 -2.19
C VAL A 37 1.42 -15.43 -1.59
N GLN A 38 2.28 -16.43 -1.77
CA GLN A 38 3.60 -16.46 -1.16
C GLN A 38 4.62 -17.07 -2.13
N ASN A 39 5.74 -16.37 -2.35
CA ASN A 39 6.85 -16.89 -3.15
C ASN A 39 6.40 -17.46 -4.51
N VAL A 40 5.52 -16.78 -5.23
CA VAL A 40 5.11 -17.17 -6.60
C VAL A 40 5.67 -16.16 -7.59
N GLY A 41 6.45 -16.63 -8.57
CA GLY A 41 6.90 -15.79 -9.70
C GLY A 41 5.70 -15.35 -10.55
N PRO A 42 5.58 -14.07 -10.95
CA PRO A 42 4.56 -13.68 -11.92
C PRO A 42 4.81 -14.46 -13.23
N MET A 43 3.79 -15.19 -13.69
CA MET A 43 3.69 -15.80 -15.04
C MET A 43 5.01 -16.42 -15.57
N GLY A 44 5.51 -17.48 -14.92
CA GLY A 44 6.69 -18.22 -15.39
C GLY A 44 8.03 -17.55 -15.12
N ALA A 45 8.05 -16.38 -14.47
CA ALA A 45 9.27 -15.77 -13.96
C ALA A 45 9.84 -16.58 -12.78
N SER A 46 11.17 -16.53 -12.62
CA SER A 46 11.83 -17.20 -11.50
C SER A 46 11.44 -16.57 -10.15
N LEU A 47 11.54 -17.34 -9.06
CA LEU A 47 11.29 -16.86 -7.70
C LEU A 47 12.12 -15.62 -7.33
N MET A 48 13.36 -15.53 -7.83
CA MET A 48 14.21 -14.35 -7.63
C MET A 48 13.63 -13.07 -8.23
N VAL A 49 12.77 -13.18 -9.25
CA VAL A 49 12.14 -12.01 -9.89
C VAL A 49 10.93 -11.54 -9.08
N ALA A 50 10.14 -12.46 -8.49
CA ALA A 50 9.03 -12.11 -7.60
C ALA A 50 9.48 -11.30 -6.38
N THR A 51 10.56 -11.73 -5.73
CA THR A 51 11.13 -11.03 -4.56
C THR A 51 11.89 -9.76 -4.95
N ARG A 52 12.30 -9.59 -6.20
CA ARG A 52 12.98 -8.36 -6.66
C ARG A 52 12.03 -7.27 -7.13
N CYS A 53 10.96 -7.64 -7.81
CA CYS A 53 10.10 -6.66 -8.46
C CYS A 53 8.71 -7.22 -8.80
N GLY A 54 8.27 -8.30 -8.17
CA GLY A 54 6.91 -8.82 -8.33
C GLY A 54 5.92 -8.12 -7.42
N THR A 55 4.65 -8.17 -7.81
CA THR A 55 3.53 -7.81 -6.92
C THR A 55 2.76 -9.08 -6.53
N GLY A 56 2.30 -9.16 -5.28
CA GLY A 56 1.44 -10.26 -4.84
C GLY A 56 0.07 -10.18 -5.50
N ILE A 57 -0.70 -9.15 -5.16
CA ILE A 57 -2.04 -8.91 -5.70
C ILE A 57 -2.11 -7.52 -6.33
N VAL A 58 -2.60 -7.44 -7.56
CA VAL A 58 -2.84 -6.17 -8.27
C VAL A 58 -4.30 -6.08 -8.69
N VAL A 59 -4.91 -4.93 -8.38
CA VAL A 59 -6.27 -4.57 -8.79
C VAL A 59 -6.22 -3.25 -9.53
N ASN A 60 -6.49 -3.26 -10.83
CA ASN A 60 -6.48 -2.06 -11.66
C ASN A 60 -7.88 -1.73 -12.17
N GLY A 61 -8.36 -0.51 -11.91
CA GLY A 61 -9.64 -0.02 -12.47
C GLY A 61 -10.83 -0.94 -12.20
N THR A 62 -10.93 -1.50 -10.99
CA THR A 62 -11.97 -2.48 -10.62
C THR A 62 -12.75 -1.99 -9.39
N PRO A 63 -13.72 -1.08 -9.55
CA PRO A 63 -14.58 -0.61 -8.47
C PRO A 63 -15.39 -1.75 -7.82
N GLY A 64 -15.66 -1.65 -6.52
CA GLY A 64 -16.39 -2.66 -5.75
C GLY A 64 -15.60 -3.92 -5.43
N ALA A 65 -14.30 -3.93 -5.72
CA ALA A 65 -13.48 -5.08 -5.40
C ALA A 65 -13.37 -5.27 -3.87
N LEU A 66 -13.41 -6.53 -3.45
CA LEU A 66 -13.33 -6.96 -2.06
C LEU A 66 -12.11 -7.87 -1.89
N LEU A 67 -11.10 -7.41 -1.16
CA LEU A 67 -9.89 -8.17 -0.84
C LEU A 67 -9.94 -8.48 0.66
N LEU A 68 -10.31 -9.71 1.01
CA LEU A 68 -10.64 -10.08 2.38
C LEU A 68 -9.84 -11.28 2.87
N ASP A 69 -9.31 -11.23 4.09
CA ASP A 69 -8.74 -12.40 4.76
C ASP A 69 -7.61 -13.10 3.96
N ASN A 70 -6.82 -12.36 3.17
CA ASN A 70 -5.72 -12.93 2.37
C ASN A 70 -4.38 -12.80 3.09
N LEU A 71 -3.43 -13.68 2.73
CA LEU A 71 -2.02 -13.57 3.07
C LEU A 71 -1.23 -13.20 1.81
N VAL A 72 -0.45 -12.13 1.88
CA VAL A 72 0.53 -11.75 0.85
C VAL A 72 1.91 -11.62 1.46
N ASP A 73 2.82 -12.50 1.06
CA ASP A 73 4.14 -12.62 1.69
C ASP A 73 5.28 -12.80 0.69
N SER A 74 6.41 -12.14 0.98
CA SER A 74 7.68 -12.30 0.26
C SER A 74 7.65 -11.86 -1.22
N TYR A 75 7.07 -10.70 -1.48
CA TYR A 75 7.13 -10.01 -2.79
C TYR A 75 7.90 -8.69 -2.70
N ALA A 76 8.21 -8.03 -3.82
CA ALA A 76 8.66 -6.64 -3.74
C ALA A 76 7.50 -5.72 -3.31
N ARG A 77 6.30 -5.96 -3.83
CA ARG A 77 5.07 -5.22 -3.52
C ARG A 77 3.98 -6.18 -3.07
N GLY A 78 3.34 -5.93 -1.94
CA GLY A 78 2.30 -6.81 -1.43
C GLY A 78 1.00 -6.71 -2.23
N VAL A 79 0.16 -5.74 -1.85
CA VAL A 79 -1.13 -5.44 -2.49
C VAL A 79 -1.05 -4.07 -3.14
N TRP A 80 -1.46 -3.98 -4.40
CA TRP A 80 -1.49 -2.71 -5.13
C TRP A 80 -2.83 -2.51 -5.81
N VAL A 81 -3.54 -1.46 -5.41
CA VAL A 81 -4.74 -0.99 -6.08
C VAL A 81 -4.42 0.26 -6.90
N VAL A 82 -4.71 0.22 -8.18
CA VAL A 82 -4.33 1.24 -9.17
C VAL A 82 -5.57 1.75 -9.90
N ASN A 83 -5.65 3.06 -10.13
CA ASN A 83 -6.65 3.72 -10.98
C ASN A 83 -8.10 3.24 -10.73
N SER A 84 -8.43 2.98 -9.47
CA SER A 84 -9.71 2.38 -9.08
C SER A 84 -10.49 3.34 -8.21
N SER A 85 -11.37 4.12 -8.82
CA SER A 85 -12.32 4.98 -8.13
C SER A 85 -13.69 4.33 -8.10
N ASN A 86 -14.37 4.40 -6.95
CA ASN A 86 -15.72 3.86 -6.88
C ASN A 86 -16.66 4.68 -7.78
N VAL A 87 -17.46 3.99 -8.58
CA VAL A 87 -18.49 4.60 -9.43
C VAL A 87 -19.86 4.26 -8.86
N ALA A 88 -20.85 5.14 -9.02
CA ALA A 88 -22.21 4.87 -8.55
C ALA A 88 -22.71 3.52 -9.11
N GLY A 89 -23.11 2.61 -8.21
CA GLY A 89 -23.51 1.23 -8.56
C GLY A 89 -22.39 0.18 -8.49
N GLY A 90 -21.16 0.58 -8.18
CA GLY A 90 -19.98 -0.27 -8.15
C GLY A 90 -19.86 -1.24 -6.97
N GLY A 91 -20.67 -1.12 -5.90
CA GLY A 91 -20.44 -1.85 -4.64
C GLY A 91 -19.38 -1.16 -3.77
N ALA A 92 -19.25 -1.53 -2.50
CA ALA A 92 -18.25 -0.94 -1.62
C ALA A 92 -16.86 -1.52 -1.92
N SER A 93 -15.87 -0.69 -2.29
CA SER A 93 -14.48 -1.14 -2.48
C SER A 93 -13.79 -1.29 -1.12
N LEU A 94 -13.28 -2.49 -0.83
CA LEU A 94 -12.82 -2.86 0.51
C LEU A 94 -11.57 -3.73 0.46
N ILE A 95 -10.57 -3.37 1.28
CA ILE A 95 -9.42 -4.21 1.62
C ILE A 95 -9.46 -4.44 3.12
N GLY A 96 -9.81 -5.64 3.56
CA GLY A 96 -10.11 -5.94 4.95
C GLY A 96 -9.44 -7.20 5.49
N HIS A 97 -8.88 -7.13 6.71
CA HIS A 97 -8.39 -8.30 7.45
C HIS A 97 -7.29 -9.10 6.73
N ASN A 98 -6.53 -8.49 5.83
CA ASN A 98 -5.42 -9.15 5.16
C ASN A 98 -4.14 -9.07 6.02
N THR A 99 -3.28 -10.08 5.89
CA THR A 99 -1.91 -10.07 6.41
C THR A 99 -0.94 -9.86 5.24
N ILE A 100 -0.16 -8.79 5.30
CA ILE A 100 0.74 -8.37 4.23
C ILE A 100 2.13 -8.19 4.83
N THR A 101 3.05 -9.11 4.51
CA THR A 101 4.30 -9.19 5.28
C THR A 101 5.54 -9.57 4.48
N ASN A 102 6.71 -9.20 4.99
CA ASN A 102 8.03 -9.46 4.40
C ASN A 102 8.14 -9.05 2.93
N ASN A 103 7.35 -8.05 2.50
CA ASN A 103 7.41 -7.58 1.13
C ASN A 103 8.53 -6.55 0.98
N SER A 104 9.64 -6.95 0.39
CA SER A 104 10.87 -6.17 0.25
C SER A 104 11.49 -6.38 -1.13
N SER A 105 12.18 -5.36 -1.62
CA SER A 105 12.96 -5.44 -2.86
C SER A 105 14.46 -5.41 -2.55
N SER A 106 15.23 -6.31 -3.18
CA SER A 106 16.70 -6.28 -3.13
C SER A 106 17.34 -5.37 -4.20
N VAL A 107 16.52 -4.65 -4.96
CA VAL A 107 16.94 -3.73 -6.03
C VAL A 107 16.25 -2.39 -5.85
N ASP A 108 16.76 -1.37 -6.52
CA ASP A 108 16.18 -0.03 -6.52
C ASP A 108 14.85 0.00 -7.27
N ALA A 109 13.77 -0.33 -6.56
CA ALA A 109 12.40 -0.41 -7.08
C ALA A 109 11.40 -0.14 -5.94
N PRO A 110 10.21 0.41 -6.24
CA PRO A 110 9.19 0.64 -5.23
C PRO A 110 8.79 -0.65 -4.51
N SER A 111 8.80 -0.61 -3.18
CA SER A 111 8.52 -1.78 -2.34
C SER A 111 7.71 -1.43 -1.10
N PHE A 112 6.46 -1.87 -1.05
CA PHE A 112 5.49 -1.52 -0.01
C PHE A 112 4.63 -2.72 0.36
N GLY A 113 3.97 -2.64 1.52
CA GLY A 113 2.95 -3.61 1.90
C GLY A 113 1.70 -3.43 1.06
N LEU A 114 0.97 -2.35 1.27
CA LEU A 114 -0.26 -2.01 0.57
C LEU A 114 -0.16 -0.62 -0.05
N ALA A 115 -0.42 -0.49 -1.34
CA ALA A 115 -0.51 0.81 -2.01
C ALA A 115 -1.89 1.06 -2.61
N LEU A 116 -2.40 2.27 -2.36
CA LEU A 116 -3.51 2.89 -3.07
C LEU A 116 -2.95 3.97 -4.01
N ASP A 117 -3.10 3.79 -5.32
CA ASP A 117 -2.47 4.63 -6.33
C ASP A 117 -3.51 5.12 -7.36
N GLY A 118 -3.84 6.42 -7.33
CA GLY A 118 -4.95 6.96 -8.14
C GLY A 118 -6.31 6.36 -7.80
N THR A 119 -6.62 6.21 -6.52
CA THR A 119 -7.87 5.57 -6.06
C THR A 119 -8.82 6.55 -5.38
N SER A 120 -10.11 6.22 -5.32
CA SER A 120 -11.03 6.94 -4.44
C SER A 120 -12.10 6.06 -3.81
N ASP A 121 -12.56 6.48 -2.62
CA ASP A 121 -13.65 5.87 -1.86
C ASP A 121 -13.41 4.40 -1.47
N TRP A 122 -12.14 4.02 -1.34
CA TRP A 122 -11.76 2.73 -0.78
C TRP A 122 -11.79 2.76 0.75
N VAL A 123 -12.17 1.63 1.32
CA VAL A 123 -12.02 1.38 2.75
C VAL A 123 -10.92 0.33 2.95
N VAL A 124 -9.89 0.68 3.71
CA VAL A 124 -8.79 -0.20 4.10
C VAL A 124 -8.90 -0.41 5.61
N VAL A 125 -9.31 -1.60 6.04
CA VAL A 125 -9.71 -1.85 7.42
C VAL A 125 -9.09 -3.09 8.05
N HIS A 126 -8.57 -2.95 9.27
CA HIS A 126 -8.06 -4.08 10.08
C HIS A 126 -7.05 -4.98 9.35
N ASN A 127 -6.26 -4.44 8.43
CA ASN A 127 -5.14 -5.17 7.84
C ASN A 127 -3.93 -5.12 8.76
N ILE A 128 -3.06 -6.13 8.63
CA ILE A 128 -1.75 -6.17 9.28
C ILE A 128 -0.70 -6.03 8.18
N ALA A 129 0.05 -4.92 8.18
CA ALA A 129 1.15 -4.69 7.24
C ALA A 129 2.47 -4.58 8.00
N THR A 130 3.27 -5.66 8.00
CA THR A 130 4.51 -5.72 8.81
C THR A 130 5.73 -6.23 8.06
N ARG A 131 6.91 -5.69 8.37
CA ARG A 131 8.18 -6.07 7.73
C ARG A 131 8.21 -5.85 6.22
N ASN A 132 7.47 -4.85 5.75
CA ASN A 132 7.50 -4.45 4.35
C ASN A 132 8.49 -3.29 4.15
N GLY A 133 8.89 -3.04 2.91
CA GLY A 133 9.87 -2.03 2.56
C GLY A 133 11.22 -2.62 2.17
N GLY A 134 11.96 -1.88 1.35
CA GLY A 134 13.26 -2.25 0.77
C GLY A 134 14.28 -1.13 1.00
N HIS A 135 15.41 -1.16 0.30
CA HIS A 135 16.59 -0.36 0.64
C HIS A 135 16.60 1.11 0.13
N THR A 136 15.59 1.58 -0.60
CA THR A 136 15.79 2.77 -1.44
C THR A 136 14.55 3.63 -1.76
N HIS A 137 13.33 3.06 -1.90
CA HIS A 137 12.16 3.80 -2.40
C HIS A 137 10.80 3.28 -1.88
N PHE A 138 9.93 4.19 -1.43
CA PHE A 138 8.51 3.97 -1.08
C PHE A 138 8.26 2.77 -0.18
N GLU A 139 8.66 2.87 1.09
CA GLU A 139 8.90 1.72 1.97
C GLU A 139 7.80 1.47 2.99
N ALA A 140 6.63 2.06 2.79
CA ALA A 140 5.59 2.08 3.80
C ALA A 140 4.84 0.75 3.92
N GLY A 141 4.32 0.49 5.13
CA GLY A 141 3.37 -0.60 5.37
C GLY A 141 2.09 -0.40 4.55
N ILE A 142 1.49 0.79 4.66
CA ILE A 142 0.32 1.22 3.88
C ILE A 142 0.62 2.60 3.30
N THR A 143 0.42 2.81 2.00
CA THR A 143 0.66 4.10 1.34
C THR A 143 -0.48 4.52 0.43
N MET A 144 -0.78 5.81 0.43
CA MET A 144 -1.57 6.49 -0.60
C MET A 144 -0.60 7.28 -1.46
N THR A 145 -0.41 6.83 -2.71
CA THR A 145 0.71 7.25 -3.54
C THR A 145 0.27 7.71 -4.94
N THR A 146 1.24 8.16 -5.73
CA THR A 146 1.12 8.67 -7.09
C THR A 146 2.17 8.05 -8.03
N ILE A 147 2.67 6.85 -7.71
CA ILE A 147 3.77 6.19 -8.43
C ILE A 147 3.39 5.93 -9.89
N LEU A 148 2.20 5.36 -10.14
CA LEU A 148 1.66 5.08 -11.48
C LEU A 148 0.29 5.71 -11.71
N GLY A 149 -0.45 6.06 -10.66
CA GLY A 149 -1.72 6.77 -10.75
C GLY A 149 -1.49 8.20 -11.21
N ALA A 150 -2.15 8.61 -12.30
CA ALA A 150 -2.04 9.97 -12.83
C ALA A 150 -2.61 11.06 -11.90
N SER A 151 -3.25 10.65 -10.79
CA SER A 151 -3.86 11.51 -9.79
C SER A 151 -3.62 10.95 -8.39
N GLY A 152 -3.66 11.81 -7.37
CA GLY A 152 -3.61 11.38 -5.96
C GLY A 152 -4.75 10.43 -5.58
N SER A 153 -4.53 9.67 -4.52
CA SER A 153 -5.54 8.82 -3.90
C SER A 153 -6.39 9.63 -2.93
N ASN A 154 -7.69 9.75 -3.19
CA ASN A 154 -8.56 10.73 -2.53
C ASN A 154 -9.78 10.11 -1.85
N GLN A 155 -10.24 10.70 -0.74
CA GLN A 155 -11.48 10.29 -0.06
C GLN A 155 -11.50 8.82 0.42
N ASN A 156 -10.33 8.20 0.58
CA ASN A 156 -10.22 6.85 1.11
C ASN A 156 -10.31 6.86 2.64
N GLN A 157 -10.66 5.71 3.23
CA GLN A 157 -10.74 5.52 4.67
C GLN A 157 -9.76 4.43 5.10
N ILE A 158 -8.77 4.79 5.91
CA ILE A 158 -7.75 3.89 6.46
C ILE A 158 -8.05 3.72 7.94
N VAL A 159 -8.62 2.57 8.33
CA VAL A 159 -9.26 2.40 9.64
C VAL A 159 -8.75 1.17 10.37
N GLY A 160 -8.26 1.31 11.60
CA GLY A 160 -7.99 0.14 12.46
C GLY A 160 -6.89 -0.79 11.97
N ASN A 161 -6.03 -0.36 11.05
CA ASN A 161 -4.93 -1.20 10.56
C ASN A 161 -3.78 -1.22 11.56
N ALA A 162 -3.01 -2.31 11.54
CA ALA A 162 -1.79 -2.46 12.32
C ALA A 162 -0.59 -2.47 11.38
N THR A 163 0.41 -1.61 11.63
CA THR A 163 1.64 -1.56 10.86
C THR A 163 2.86 -1.54 11.79
N ASP A 164 3.83 -2.41 11.53
CA ASP A 164 4.99 -2.59 12.43
C ASP A 164 6.22 -3.14 11.69
N MET A 165 7.41 -2.78 12.14
CA MET A 165 8.70 -3.23 11.58
C MET A 165 8.87 -2.98 10.08
N ASN A 166 8.13 -2.02 9.50
CA ASN A 166 8.36 -1.64 8.10
C ASN A 166 9.64 -0.78 7.99
N VAL A 167 10.32 -0.86 6.84
CA VAL A 167 11.57 -0.10 6.60
C VAL A 167 11.29 1.40 6.49
N GLY A 168 10.14 1.76 5.91
CA GLY A 168 9.62 3.13 5.81
C GLY A 168 8.56 3.44 6.87
N SER A 169 7.69 4.39 6.54
CA SER A 169 6.57 4.78 7.38
C SER A 169 5.59 3.63 7.62
N GLY A 170 4.91 3.62 8.76
CA GLY A 170 3.83 2.64 8.98
C GLY A 170 2.65 2.90 8.04
N ILE A 171 2.13 4.12 8.06
CA ILE A 171 1.11 4.62 7.12
C ILE A 171 1.56 5.96 6.54
N GLU A 172 1.52 6.11 5.23
CA GLU A 172 2.00 7.31 4.55
C GLU A 172 0.99 7.85 3.53
N VAL A 173 0.81 9.17 3.54
CA VAL A 173 0.03 9.88 2.52
C VAL A 173 0.96 10.78 1.73
N PHE A 174 1.15 10.48 0.44
CA PHE A 174 1.97 11.31 -0.45
C PHE A 174 1.27 12.60 -0.88
N THR A 175 2.09 13.55 -1.31
CA THR A 175 1.63 14.81 -1.89
C THR A 175 0.64 14.58 -3.03
N GLY A 176 -0.49 15.29 -2.99
CA GLY A 176 -1.56 15.21 -3.98
C GLY A 176 -2.70 14.26 -3.62
N SER A 177 -2.52 13.41 -2.60
CA SER A 177 -3.56 12.55 -2.04
C SER A 177 -4.30 13.27 -0.90
N VAL A 178 -5.58 13.60 -1.09
CA VAL A 178 -6.34 14.50 -0.21
C VAL A 178 -7.72 13.98 0.17
N GLY A 179 -8.28 14.50 1.26
CA GLY A 179 -9.62 14.13 1.72
C GLY A 179 -9.71 12.74 2.33
N ASN A 180 -8.58 12.05 2.53
CA ASN A 180 -8.55 10.72 3.13
C ASN A 180 -8.82 10.82 4.65
N LYS A 181 -9.40 9.78 5.23
CA LYS A 181 -9.64 9.66 6.67
C LYS A 181 -8.78 8.56 7.24
N ILE A 182 -7.92 8.89 8.20
CA ILE A 182 -6.99 7.96 8.84
C ILE A 182 -7.35 7.88 10.33
N VAL A 183 -7.88 6.72 10.74
CA VAL A 183 -8.60 6.56 12.00
C VAL A 183 -8.26 5.27 12.75
N ASN A 184 -8.03 5.35 14.06
CA ASN A 184 -7.79 4.19 14.95
C ASN A 184 -6.69 3.22 14.48
N ASN A 185 -5.72 3.66 13.68
CA ASN A 185 -4.64 2.79 13.24
C ASN A 185 -3.56 2.68 14.31
N HIS A 186 -2.89 1.54 14.35
CA HIS A 186 -1.77 1.28 15.23
C HIS A 186 -0.51 1.09 14.40
N ALA A 187 0.30 2.14 14.30
CA ALA A 187 1.55 2.13 13.55
C ALA A 187 2.72 2.31 14.52
N THR A 188 3.45 1.27 14.86
CA THR A 188 4.55 1.37 15.84
C THR A 188 5.76 0.64 15.35
N GLY A 189 6.96 1.05 15.78
CA GLY A 189 8.16 0.24 15.57
C GLY A 189 8.55 0.07 14.10
N ASN A 190 8.12 1.00 13.24
CA ASN A 190 8.56 1.06 11.85
C ASN A 190 9.97 1.69 11.80
N SER A 191 10.25 2.55 10.82
CA SER A 191 11.58 3.11 10.65
C SER A 191 12.05 4.02 11.78
N LEU A 192 13.37 4.04 12.00
CA LEU A 192 14.03 5.10 12.78
C LEU A 192 14.36 6.33 11.91
N LEU A 193 14.15 6.27 10.60
CA LEU A 193 14.43 7.38 9.68
C LEU A 193 13.15 8.04 9.15
N PHE A 194 12.02 7.34 9.25
CA PHE A 194 10.72 7.77 8.77
C PHE A 194 9.71 7.75 9.92
N ALA A 195 8.65 8.54 9.78
CA ALA A 195 7.59 8.65 10.76
C ALA A 195 6.72 7.38 10.78
N ASP A 196 6.22 6.97 11.94
CA ASP A 196 5.28 5.83 12.02
C ASP A 196 3.99 6.14 11.22
N LEU A 197 3.58 7.40 11.21
CA LEU A 197 2.49 7.94 10.40
C LEU A 197 3.02 9.18 9.67
N ALA A 198 2.82 9.32 8.37
CA ALA A 198 3.36 10.43 7.58
C ALA A 198 2.29 11.05 6.67
N ASP A 199 2.33 12.38 6.50
CA ASP A 199 1.51 13.12 5.53
C ASP A 199 2.31 14.25 4.87
N ASP A 200 2.65 14.04 3.61
CA ASP A 200 3.45 15.00 2.82
C ASP A 200 2.64 16.21 2.36
N ASN A 201 1.33 16.27 2.61
CA ASN A 201 0.48 17.41 2.22
C ASN A 201 0.52 18.58 3.22
N ALA A 202 1.25 18.46 4.34
CA ALA A 202 1.40 19.50 5.35
C ALA A 202 2.52 20.49 4.96
N PRO A 203 2.21 21.73 4.48
CA PRO A 203 1.54 22.71 5.33
C PRO A 203 0.44 23.56 4.65
N THR A 204 0.00 23.23 3.43
CA THR A 204 -0.95 24.07 2.70
C THR A 204 -2.38 23.81 3.14
N PHE A 205 -2.77 24.47 4.24
CA PHE A 205 -4.13 24.49 4.79
C PHE A 205 -5.13 25.28 3.90
N THR A 206 -5.29 24.92 2.62
CA THR A 206 -6.28 25.49 1.70
C THR A 206 -7.38 24.49 1.33
N PRO A 207 -8.67 24.72 1.71
CA PRO A 207 -9.79 23.89 1.28
C PRO A 207 -9.94 23.87 -0.25
N PRO A 208 -10.48 22.80 -0.88
CA PRO A 208 -11.16 21.64 -0.28
C PRO A 208 -10.30 20.37 -0.37
N GLY A 209 -9.57 20.00 0.67
CA GLY A 209 -8.81 18.75 0.59
C GLY A 209 -7.72 18.61 1.64
N PHE A 210 -8.11 18.23 2.85
CA PHE A 210 -7.17 17.79 3.87
C PHE A 210 -7.40 16.32 4.16
N ASN A 211 -6.31 15.59 4.39
CA ASN A 211 -6.41 14.33 5.07
C ASN A 211 -6.77 14.60 6.54
N THR A 212 -7.66 13.79 7.06
CA THR A 212 -8.16 13.89 8.41
C THR A 212 -7.54 12.78 9.23
N TRP A 213 -6.69 13.16 10.18
CA TRP A 213 -6.08 12.28 11.17
C TRP A 213 -6.87 12.42 12.48
N MET A 214 -7.74 11.47 12.75
CA MET A 214 -8.68 11.55 13.88
C MET A 214 -8.84 10.21 14.59
N PHE A 215 -9.19 10.29 15.87
CA PHE A 215 -9.53 9.23 16.82
C PHE A 215 -8.45 8.15 16.99
N ASN A 216 -7.89 8.08 18.21
CA ASN A 216 -7.05 6.99 18.75
C ASN A 216 -6.04 6.35 17.79
N ASN A 217 -5.47 7.10 16.84
CA ASN A 217 -4.29 6.61 16.15
C ASN A 217 -3.16 6.48 17.18
N VAL A 218 -2.39 5.41 17.08
CA VAL A 218 -1.24 5.12 17.93
C VAL A 218 -0.01 5.13 17.07
N CYS A 219 1.01 5.89 17.48
CA CYS A 219 2.29 5.95 16.82
C CYS A 219 3.44 6.17 17.80
N GLY A 220 4.51 5.39 17.70
CA GLY A 220 5.55 5.36 18.74
C GLY A 220 4.94 5.28 20.15
N SER A 221 5.20 6.31 20.97
CA SER A 221 4.59 6.49 22.30
C SER A 221 3.37 7.41 22.32
N GLU A 222 3.04 8.08 21.22
CA GLU A 222 1.91 9.00 21.08
C GLU A 222 0.58 8.25 20.83
N ARG A 223 -0.51 8.80 21.36
CA ARG A 223 -1.89 8.29 21.21
C ARG A 223 -2.87 9.46 21.08
N GLY A 224 -3.74 9.46 20.07
CA GLY A 224 -4.83 10.46 19.95
C GLY A 224 -5.03 11.05 18.53
N ASP A 225 -5.48 12.30 18.45
CA ASP A 225 -5.71 13.05 17.20
C ASP A 225 -4.41 13.74 16.75
N ILE A 226 -3.72 13.26 15.71
CA ILE A 226 -2.32 13.68 15.42
C ILE A 226 -2.16 14.43 14.10
N PRO A 227 -2.09 15.77 14.19
CA PRO A 227 -1.16 16.64 13.44
C PRO A 227 -0.53 17.72 14.37
N PRO A 228 0.51 18.53 14.02
CA PRO A 228 1.04 18.81 12.67
C PRO A 228 2.50 18.34 12.47
N GLY A 229 2.70 17.50 11.45
CA GLY A 229 3.99 16.90 11.05
C GLY A 229 3.90 15.37 10.85
N VAL A 230 2.92 14.76 11.54
CA VAL A 230 2.54 13.32 11.55
C VAL A 230 3.70 12.37 11.95
N CYS A 231 3.40 11.48 12.89
CA CYS A 231 4.24 10.95 13.98
C CYS A 231 5.77 10.83 13.82
N PRO A 232 6.53 11.87 14.23
CA PRO A 232 7.97 11.98 14.01
C PRO A 232 8.79 10.94 14.78
N VAL A 233 9.98 10.64 14.24
CA VAL A 233 10.95 9.72 14.86
C VAL A 233 11.27 10.19 16.29
N THR A 234 11.04 9.34 17.28
CA THR A 234 11.63 9.51 18.61
C THR A 234 13.09 9.11 18.55
N ILE A 235 13.97 10.08 18.29
CA ILE A 235 15.41 9.88 18.48
C ILE A 235 15.63 9.83 20.01
N PRO A 236 16.18 8.73 20.57
CA PRO A 236 16.50 8.65 21.99
C PRO A 236 17.60 9.63 22.42
#